data_AF-A0A918ZP23-F1
#
_entry.id   AF-A0A918ZP23-F1
#
_cell.length_a   1.000
_cell.length_b   1.000
_cell.length_c   1.000
_cell.angle_alpha   90.00
_cell.angle_beta   90.00
_cell.angle_gamma   90.00
#
_symmetry.space_group_name_H-M   'P 1'
#
loop_
_entity.id
_entity.type
_entity.pdbx_description
1 polymer ?
#
loop_
_entity_poly.entity_id
_entity_poly.type
_entity_poly.pdbx_seq_one_letter_code
_entity_poly.pdbx_strand_id
1 'polypeptide(L)'
;MRDLTAWLTRRPLAGPGEVVIGHSAALRSSVFAFVGMEVVVEALMDVSMIPPAWQPFHLVWMAVLIDLTLFFAAVTRRRPHRLTAGALTIRAGLFDEVVLPLSAVRPVSPPTPP
;
A
#
# COMPACT_ATOMS: atom_id res chain seq x y z
N MET A 1 -7.24 -21.36 1.69
CA MET A 1 -6.71 -20.48 2.77
C MET A 1 -5.18 -20.47 2.79
N ARG A 2 -4.50 -21.60 3.06
CA ARG A 2 -3.03 -21.70 3.18
C ARG A 2 -2.24 -21.13 1.98
N ASP A 3 -2.68 -21.39 0.75
CA ASP A 3 -2.01 -20.86 -0.45
C ASP A 3 -2.19 -19.36 -0.63
N LEU A 4 -3.36 -18.82 -0.26
CA LEU A 4 -3.61 -17.37 -0.25
C LEU A 4 -2.73 -16.67 0.78
N THR A 5 -2.61 -17.24 1.99
CA THR A 5 -1.74 -16.72 3.05
C THR A 5 -0.27 -16.79 2.65
N ALA A 6 0.16 -17.90 2.04
CA ALA A 6 1.52 -18.07 1.53
C ALA A 6 1.82 -17.05 0.42
N TRP A 7 0.88 -16.84 -0.50
CA TRP A 7 0.98 -15.87 -1.59
C TRP A 7 0.97 -14.42 -1.07
N LEU A 8 0.23 -14.11 -0.01
CA LEU A 8 0.22 -12.80 0.65
C LEU A 8 1.49 -12.53 1.48
N THR A 9 2.13 -13.58 2.00
CA THR A 9 3.28 -13.43 2.92
C THR A 9 4.64 -13.47 2.23
N ARG A 10 4.73 -13.97 0.99
CA ARG A 10 5.97 -13.98 0.20
C ARG A 10 6.62 -12.60 0.18
N ARG A 11 7.89 -12.54 0.59
CA ARG A 11 8.71 -11.34 0.50
C ARG A 11 9.23 -11.20 -0.95
N PRO A 12 9.30 -9.97 -1.48
CA PRO A 12 9.98 -9.70 -2.74
C PRO A 12 11.43 -10.19 -2.67
N LEU A 13 11.87 -10.95 -3.66
CA LEU A 13 13.26 -11.39 -3.77
C LEU A 13 14.13 -10.22 -4.24
N ALA A 14 15.25 -10.00 -3.57
CA ALA A 14 16.30 -9.08 -3.99
C ALA A 14 17.30 -9.83 -4.87
N GLY A 15 17.73 -9.24 -5.98
CA GLY A 15 18.87 -9.74 -6.76
C GLY A 15 20.21 -9.53 -6.02
N PRO A 16 21.29 -10.18 -6.47
CA PRO A 16 22.63 -9.91 -5.94
C PRO A 16 23.00 -8.43 -6.05
N GLY A 17 23.40 -7.79 -4.95
CA GLY A 17 23.75 -6.36 -4.91
C GLY A 17 22.56 -5.39 -4.91
N GLU A 18 21.33 -5.91 -4.78
CA GLU A 18 20.10 -5.11 -4.70
C GLU A 18 19.63 -4.97 -3.26
N VAL A 19 19.24 -3.76 -2.86
CA VAL A 19 18.57 -3.49 -1.59
C VAL A 19 17.10 -3.17 -1.85
N VAL A 20 16.23 -3.88 -1.16
CA VAL A 20 14.78 -3.68 -1.23
C VAL A 20 14.34 -2.68 -0.17
N ILE A 21 13.71 -1.59 -0.60
CA ILE A 21 13.19 -0.54 0.28
C ILE A 21 11.67 -0.59 0.23
N GLY A 22 11.05 -0.99 1.34
CA GLY A 22 9.59 -1.06 1.44
C GLY A 22 8.92 0.31 1.46
N HIS A 23 7.65 0.36 1.05
CA HIS A 23 6.82 1.55 1.23
C HIS A 23 6.63 1.90 2.71
N SER A 24 6.38 3.18 2.98
CA SER A 24 6.20 3.71 4.35
C SER A 24 5.17 2.90 5.15
N ALA A 25 5.62 2.34 6.27
CA ALA A 25 4.75 1.64 7.21
C ALA A 25 3.75 2.60 7.87
N ALA A 26 4.17 3.83 8.17
CA ALA A 26 3.30 4.86 8.76
C ALA A 26 2.15 5.21 7.81
N LEU A 27 2.44 5.44 6.53
CA LEU A 27 1.41 5.73 5.52
C LEU A 27 0.39 4.58 5.43
N ARG A 28 0.87 3.34 5.33
CA ARG A 28 0.00 2.16 5.29
C ARG A 28 -0.90 2.07 6.52
N SER A 29 -0.36 2.28 7.72
CA SER A 29 -1.14 2.26 8.95
C SER A 29 -2.21 3.35 8.97
N SER A 30 -1.88 4.57 8.52
CA SER A 30 -2.86 5.66 8.40
C SER A 30 -3.98 5.34 7.43
N VAL A 31 -3.66 4.78 6.26
CA VAL A 31 -4.67 4.36 5.27
C VAL A 31 -5.58 3.28 5.84
N PHE A 32 -5.04 2.25 6.50
CA PHE A 32 -5.86 1.20 7.10
C PHE A 32 -6.74 1.70 8.24
N ALA A 33 -6.23 2.60 9.08
CA ALA A 33 -7.02 3.21 10.14
C ALA A 33 -8.17 4.03 9.57
N PHE A 34 -7.89 4.84 8.54
CA PHE A 34 -8.89 5.68 7.89
C PHE A 34 -9.98 4.84 7.22
N VAL A 35 -9.61 3.86 6.39
CA VAL A 35 -10.61 3.00 5.73
C VAL A 35 -11.35 2.13 6.74
N GLY A 36 -10.68 1.65 7.79
CA GLY A 36 -11.35 0.91 8.86
C GLY A 36 -12.43 1.73 9.55
N MET A 37 -12.16 3.03 9.81
CA MET A 37 -13.16 3.97 10.32
C MET A 37 -14.30 4.16 9.32
N GLU A 38 -14.00 4.34 8.03
CA GLU A 38 -15.00 4.50 6.97
C GLU A 38 -15.96 3.31 6.93
N VAL A 39 -15.46 2.09 6.94
CA VAL A 39 -16.29 0.86 6.94
C VAL A 39 -17.24 0.82 8.15
N VAL A 40 -16.79 1.28 9.32
CA VAL A 40 -17.64 1.34 10.52
C VAL A 40 -18.75 2.39 10.35
N VAL A 41 -18.41 3.57 9.82
CA VAL A 41 -19.39 4.65 9.59
C VAL A 41 -20.41 4.23 8.55
N GLU A 42 -19.98 3.70 7.41
CA GLU A 42 -20.85 3.21 6.33
C GLU A 42 -21.80 2.11 6.85
N ALA A 43 -21.31 1.18 7.66
CA ALA A 43 -22.15 0.16 8.28
C ALA A 43 -23.22 0.76 9.23
N LEU A 44 -22.91 1.83 9.95
CA LEU A 44 -23.90 2.54 10.78
C LEU A 44 -24.92 3.32 9.94
N MET A 45 -24.51 3.82 8.77
CA MET A 45 -25.40 4.46 7.81
C MET A 45 -26.44 3.47 7.26
N ASP A 46 -26.08 2.20 7.04
CA ASP A 46 -27.03 1.17 6.62
C ASP A 46 -28.17 0.93 7.61
N VAL A 47 -27.93 1.17 8.90
CA VAL A 47 -28.91 0.99 9.97
C VAL A 47 -29.89 2.16 10.08
N SER A 48 -29.44 3.38 9.77
CA SER A 48 -30.14 4.61 10.18
C SER A 48 -30.38 5.64 9.07
N MET A 49 -29.67 5.55 7.94
CA MET A 49 -29.66 6.59 6.90
C MET A 49 -29.96 6.06 5.50
N ILE A 50 -29.50 4.86 5.15
CA ILE A 50 -29.68 4.29 3.80
C ILE A 50 -31.08 3.67 3.68
N PRO A 51 -31.92 4.13 2.74
CA PRO A 51 -33.21 3.50 2.52
C PRO A 51 -33.06 2.02 2.13
N PRO A 52 -33.97 1.12 2.55
CA PRO A 52 -33.81 -0.32 2.31
C PRO A 52 -33.59 -0.73 0.85
N ALA A 53 -34.19 0.01 -0.09
CA ALA A 53 -34.01 -0.23 -1.52
C ALA A 53 -32.57 0.04 -2.04
N TRP A 54 -31.79 0.84 -1.32
CA TRP A 54 -30.43 1.23 -1.68
C TRP A 54 -29.34 0.43 -0.96
N GLN A 55 -29.68 -0.27 0.13
CA GLN A 55 -28.74 -1.08 0.91
C GLN A 55 -27.95 -2.09 0.05
N PRO A 56 -28.53 -2.79 -0.95
CA PRO A 56 -27.74 -3.70 -1.79
C PRO A 56 -26.62 -2.99 -2.56
N PHE A 57 -26.88 -1.79 -3.08
CA PHE A 57 -25.88 -1.00 -3.81
C PHE A 57 -24.80 -0.47 -2.86
N HIS A 58 -25.20 -0.08 -1.66
CA HIS A 58 -24.28 0.37 -0.63
C HIS A 58 -23.37 -0.76 -0.12
N LEU A 59 -23.90 -1.97 0.06
CA LEU A 59 -23.11 -3.17 0.36
C LEU A 59 -22.07 -3.47 -0.74
N VAL A 60 -22.45 -3.32 -2.02
CA VAL A 60 -21.50 -3.46 -3.14
C VAL A 60 -20.41 -2.39 -3.06
N TRP A 61 -20.76 -1.14 -2.74
CA TRP A 61 -19.80 -0.06 -2.55
C TRP A 61 -18.80 -0.37 -1.43
N MET A 62 -19.27 -0.83 -0.27
CA MET A 62 -18.41 -1.24 0.83
C MET A 62 -17.48 -2.41 0.43
N ALA A 63 -17.98 -3.38 -0.33
CA ALA A 63 -17.15 -4.47 -0.84
C ALA A 63 -16.03 -3.95 -1.76
N VAL A 64 -16.35 -3.00 -2.65
CA VAL A 64 -15.35 -2.35 -3.52
C VAL A 64 -14.30 -1.59 -2.70
N LEU A 65 -14.70 -0.86 -1.66
CA LEU A 65 -13.76 -0.15 -0.77
C LEU A 65 -12.79 -1.10 -0.06
N ILE A 66 -13.31 -2.24 0.43
CA ILE A 66 -12.49 -3.28 1.07
C ILE A 66 -11.52 -3.89 0.05
N ASP A 67 -11.99 -4.24 -1.14
CA ASP A 67 -11.16 -4.82 -2.20
C ASP A 67 -10.06 -3.86 -2.67
N LEU A 68 -10.36 -2.58 -2.84
CA LEU A 68 -9.38 -1.54 -3.17
C LEU A 68 -8.31 -1.39 -2.07
N THR A 69 -8.71 -1.54 -0.81
CA THR A 69 -7.79 -1.47 0.33
C THR A 69 -6.86 -2.67 0.40
N LEU A 70 -7.40 -3.86 0.14
CA LEU A 70 -6.61 -5.09 0.02
C LEU A 70 -5.67 -5.02 -1.19
N PHE A 71 -6.13 -4.45 -2.31
CA PHE A 71 -5.34 -4.20 -3.49
C PHE A 71 -4.17 -3.24 -3.20
N PHE A 72 -4.43 -2.11 -2.53
CA PHE A 72 -3.40 -1.19 -2.07
C PHE A 72 -2.36 -1.89 -1.18
N ALA A 73 -2.82 -2.71 -0.22
CA ALA A 73 -1.95 -3.49 0.64
C ALA A 73 -1.05 -4.46 -0.15
N ALA A 74 -1.62 -5.13 -1.14
CA ALA A 74 -0.90 -6.06 -2.00
C ALA A 74 0.14 -5.36 -2.87
N VAL A 75 -0.23 -4.25 -3.51
CA VAL A 75 0.67 -3.47 -4.38
C VAL A 75 1.84 -2.91 -3.60
N THR A 76 1.60 -2.25 -2.47
CA THR A 76 2.65 -1.65 -1.63
C THR A 76 3.58 -2.69 -0.99
N ARG A 77 3.11 -3.92 -0.80
CA ARG A 77 3.94 -5.02 -0.28
C ARG A 77 4.79 -5.69 -1.36
N ARG A 78 4.30 -5.75 -2.60
CA ARG A 78 4.90 -6.57 -3.67
C ARG A 78 5.76 -5.81 -4.66
N ARG A 79 5.56 -4.50 -4.76
CA ARG A 79 6.34 -3.64 -5.64
C ARG A 79 7.20 -2.68 -4.82
N PRO A 80 8.08 -3.16 -3.93
CA PRO A 80 8.93 -2.28 -3.14
C PRO A 80 9.88 -1.50 -4.05
N HIS A 81 10.42 -0.40 -3.55
CA HIS A 81 11.49 0.33 -4.22
C HIS A 81 12.78 -0.50 -4.24
N ARG A 82 13.63 -0.25 -5.24
CA ARG A 82 14.87 -1.00 -5.44
C ARG A 82 16.05 -0.07 -5.49
N LEU A 83 17.08 -0.37 -4.72
CA LEU A 83 18.34 0.35 -4.75
C LEU A 83 19.44 -0.60 -5.24
N THR A 84 20.19 -0.13 -6.23
CA THR A 84 21.36 -0.81 -6.79
C THR A 84 22.58 0.09 -6.64
N ALA A 85 23.76 -0.39 -7.03
CA ALA A 85 24.97 0.43 -7.02
C ALA A 85 24.88 1.67 -7.93
N GLY A 86 24.03 1.66 -8.96
CA GLY A 86 23.95 2.76 -9.95
C GLY A 86 22.67 3.59 -9.91
N ALA A 87 21.57 3.05 -9.39
CA ALA A 87 20.27 3.72 -9.45
C ALA A 87 19.33 3.34 -8.30
N LEU A 88 18.45 4.28 -7.96
CA LEU A 88 17.25 4.09 -7.15
C LEU A 88 16.03 4.00 -8.08
N THR A 89 15.31 2.88 -8.02
CA THR A 89 14.04 2.70 -8.73
C THR A 89 12.88 2.93 -7.75
N ILE A 90 12.20 4.06 -7.89
CA ILE A 90 11.03 4.43 -7.11
C ILE A 90 9.80 3.87 -7.80
N ARG A 91 9.27 2.78 -7.25
CA ARG A 91 8.02 2.17 -7.70
C ARG A 91 6.81 2.80 -7.01
N ALA A 92 6.03 3.58 -7.76
CA ALA A 92 4.79 4.18 -7.30
C ALA A 92 3.59 3.21 -7.49
N GLY A 93 3.74 1.94 -7.11
CA GLY A 93 2.67 0.96 -7.20
C GLY A 93 2.10 0.78 -8.61
N LEU A 94 0.91 1.35 -8.88
CA LEU A 94 0.19 1.30 -10.16
C LEU A 94 0.63 2.40 -11.15
N PHE A 95 1.32 3.45 -10.68
CA PHE A 95 1.51 4.71 -11.40
C PHE A 95 2.94 4.89 -11.93
N ASP A 96 3.41 3.91 -12.70
CA ASP A 96 4.72 3.90 -13.36
C ASP A 96 5.93 3.77 -12.40
N GLU A 97 7.10 3.46 -12.97
CA GLU A 97 8.38 3.36 -12.25
C GLU A 97 9.28 4.54 -12.61
N VAL A 98 9.80 5.23 -11.59
CA VAL A 98 10.78 6.31 -11.79
C VAL A 98 12.17 5.78 -11.46
N VAL A 99 13.10 5.85 -12.42
CA VAL A 99 14.50 5.46 -12.23
C VAL A 99 15.35 6.71 -12.03
N LEU A 100 15.98 6.83 -10.86
CA LEU A 100 16.86 7.92 -10.49
C LEU A 100 18.31 7.41 -10.44
N PRO A 101 19.20 7.83 -11.37
CA PRO A 101 20.60 7.46 -11.29
C PRO A 101 21.25 8.10 -10.05
N LEU A 102 22.04 7.32 -9.30
CA LEU A 102 22.67 7.82 -8.07
C LEU A 102 23.70 8.92 -8.34
N SER A 103 24.23 9.00 -9.56
CA SER A 103 25.08 10.11 -10.00
C SER A 103 24.36 11.46 -10.02
N ALA A 104 23.02 11.47 -10.10
CA ALA A 104 22.21 12.68 -10.04
C ALA A 104 21.77 13.04 -8.61
N VAL A 105 22.08 12.19 -7.62
CA VAL A 105 21.67 12.38 -6.23
C VAL A 105 22.81 12.99 -5.42
N ARG A 106 22.59 14.16 -4.84
CA ARG A 106 23.55 14.78 -3.93
C ARG A 106 23.53 14.03 -2.58
N PRO A 107 24.70 13.70 -2.00
CA PRO A 107 24.76 13.10 -0.66
C PRO A 107 24.17 14.03 0.39
N VAL A 108 23.43 13.46 1.33
CA VAL A 108 22.94 14.14 2.53
C VAL A 108 23.36 13.34 3.76
N SER A 109 23.96 14.01 4.74
CA SER A 109 24.26 13.41 6.03
C SER A 109 22.97 13.30 6.84
N PRO A 110 22.75 12.19 7.57
CA PRO A 110 21.62 12.10 8.48
C PRO A 110 21.72 13.21 9.54
N PRO A 111 20.59 13.76 10.01
CA PRO A 111 20.60 14.73 11.09
C PRO A 111 21.23 14.10 12.33
N THR A 112 22.19 14.79 12.94
CA THR A 112 22.77 14.38 14.23
C THR A 112 21.64 14.38 15.27
N PRO A 113 21.36 13.25 15.94
CA PRO A 113 20.38 13.24 17.02
C PRO A 113 20.84 14.19 18.15
N PRO A 114 19.89 14.87 18.83
CA PRO A 114 20.20 15.78 19.94
C PRO A 114 20.78 15.05 21.15
#